data_AF-A0A6J1DB62-F1
#
_entry.id   AF-A0A6J1DB62-F1
#
_cell.length_a   1.000
_cell.length_b   1.000
_cell.length_c   1.000
_cell.angle_alpha   90.00
_cell.angle_beta   90.00
_cell.angle_gamma   90.00
#
_symmetry.space_group_name_H-M   'P 1'
#
loop_
_entity.id
_entity.type
_entity.pdbx_description
1 polymer ?
#
loop_
_entity_poly.entity_id
_entity_poly.type
_entity_poly.pdbx_seq_one_letter_code
_entity_poly.pdbx_strand_id
1 'polypeptide(L)'
;MDGTLLRGRSSFPYFAVMAFELGGILRLLVLVLAAPLVGLLYYFVSESAGIQILIFVAFCGVRVSRIESVARAVLPKFYSTDLHSESWRVFSACGRRCVLTANPTVMVEPFLKDFLGVDLVLGTEISVTESGRATGLVGRTGVLVGRRKADALKNAFGDVSPEIGLGDRLTDLPFMSLCKEGYMVPPNPAVEAVAIDKLPKPEQNSKFYICRLSCGGPVSGSNFAIKIAENFELLLLLE
;
A
#
# COMPACT_ATOMS: atom_id res chain seq x y z
N MET A 1 -3.46 4.36 4.37
CA MET A 1 -2.20 3.63 4.68
C MET A 1 -1.04 4.56 4.38
N ASP A 2 -0.82 4.88 3.10
CA ASP A 2 0.08 5.94 2.65
C ASP A 2 -0.33 7.27 3.30
N GLY A 3 0.65 8.10 3.69
CA GLY A 3 0.48 9.41 4.32
C GLY A 3 -0.08 9.41 5.74
N THR A 4 -0.68 8.30 6.17
CA THR A 4 -1.29 8.13 7.49
C THR A 4 -0.42 7.22 8.37
N LEU A 5 -0.29 5.94 8.00
CA LEU A 5 0.49 4.94 8.73
C LEU A 5 1.93 4.89 8.23
N LEU A 6 2.12 5.14 6.93
CA LEU A 6 3.42 5.38 6.31
C LEU A 6 3.65 6.89 6.19
N ARG A 7 4.91 7.31 6.15
CA ARG A 7 5.28 8.72 5.96
C ARG A 7 5.07 9.14 4.50
N GLY A 8 5.44 8.26 3.56
CA GLY A 8 5.23 8.48 2.14
C GLY A 8 3.75 8.62 1.81
N ARG A 9 3.38 9.70 1.11
CA ARG A 9 1.98 10.01 0.74
C ARG A 9 1.54 9.37 -0.58
N SER A 10 2.43 8.67 -1.26
CA SER A 10 2.15 8.05 -2.53
C SER A 10 2.64 6.61 -2.55
N SER A 11 1.89 5.79 -3.27
CA SER A 11 2.10 4.36 -3.36
C SER A 11 3.02 3.97 -4.51
N PHE A 12 3.38 4.92 -5.38
CA PHE A 12 4.19 4.68 -6.58
C PHE A 12 5.51 3.95 -6.29
N PRO A 13 6.30 4.25 -5.24
CA PRO A 13 7.56 3.56 -4.98
C PRO A 13 7.35 2.07 -4.69
N TYR A 14 6.28 1.73 -4.00
CA TYR A 14 5.93 0.34 -3.70
C TYR A 14 5.45 -0.39 -4.96
N PHE A 15 4.70 0.27 -5.84
CA PHE A 15 4.35 -0.28 -7.15
C PHE A 15 5.58 -0.46 -8.05
N ALA A 16 6.57 0.43 -7.98
CA ALA A 16 7.83 0.31 -8.72
C ALA A 16 8.63 -0.92 -8.29
N VAL A 17 8.71 -1.18 -6.97
CA VAL A 17 9.29 -2.42 -6.43
C VAL A 17 8.55 -3.63 -6.97
N MET A 18 7.22 -3.65 -6.86
CA MET A 18 6.42 -4.76 -7.36
C MET A 18 6.58 -4.97 -8.87
N ALA A 19 6.62 -3.91 -9.66
CA ALA A 19 6.83 -3.97 -11.11
C ALA A 19 8.20 -4.62 -11.44
N PHE A 20 9.26 -4.20 -10.75
CA PHE A 20 10.60 -4.75 -10.91
C PHE A 20 10.66 -6.25 -10.52
N GLU A 21 10.12 -6.62 -9.37
CA GLU A 21 10.18 -8.02 -8.89
C GLU A 21 9.31 -8.98 -9.70
N LEU A 22 8.19 -8.49 -10.25
CA LEU A 22 7.24 -9.31 -11.01
C LEU A 22 7.56 -9.38 -12.51
N GLY A 23 8.14 -8.33 -13.08
CA GLY A 23 8.35 -8.19 -14.53
C GLY A 23 9.74 -7.68 -14.95
N GLY A 24 10.66 -7.50 -14.00
CA GLY A 24 12.01 -7.02 -14.26
C GLY A 24 12.07 -5.55 -14.66
N ILE A 25 13.20 -5.15 -15.23
CA ILE A 25 13.47 -3.78 -15.65
C ILE A 25 12.48 -3.27 -16.70
N LEU A 26 11.97 -4.14 -17.59
CA LEU A 26 11.03 -3.75 -18.63
C LEU A 26 9.70 -3.25 -18.04
N ARG A 27 9.14 -3.99 -17.08
CA ARG A 27 7.88 -3.57 -16.44
C ARG A 27 8.10 -2.32 -15.58
N LEU A 28 9.23 -2.22 -14.87
CA LEU A 28 9.60 -1.01 -14.15
C LEU A 28 9.70 0.20 -15.09
N LEU A 29 10.37 0.04 -16.25
CA LEU A 29 10.51 1.11 -17.23
C LEU A 29 9.15 1.59 -17.75
N VAL A 30 8.24 0.66 -18.06
CA VAL A 30 6.87 1.02 -18.45
C VAL A 30 6.17 1.82 -17.36
N LEU A 31 6.32 1.43 -16.09
CA LEU A 31 5.72 2.15 -14.96
C LEU A 31 6.31 3.57 -14.82
N VAL A 32 7.63 3.71 -14.93
CA VAL A 32 8.33 5.00 -14.86
C VAL A 32 7.92 5.91 -16.01
N LEU A 33 7.81 5.39 -17.24
CA LEU A 33 7.31 6.14 -18.38
C LEU A 33 5.82 6.52 -18.24
N ALA A 34 5.04 5.71 -17.52
CA ALA A 34 3.65 6.02 -17.21
C ALA A 34 3.50 7.01 -16.04
N ALA A 35 4.55 7.28 -15.25
CA ALA A 35 4.49 8.16 -14.07
C ALA A 35 3.90 9.56 -14.34
N PRO A 36 4.30 10.30 -15.41
CA PRO A 36 3.67 11.60 -15.70
C PRO A 36 2.18 11.46 -16.02
N LEU A 37 1.78 10.40 -16.73
CA LEU A 37 0.37 10.13 -17.01
C LEU A 37 -0.41 9.77 -15.73
N VAL A 38 0.21 9.00 -14.83
CA VAL A 38 -0.37 8.67 -13.52
C VAL A 38 -0.56 9.93 -12.70
N GLY A 39 0.45 10.79 -12.61
CA GLY A 39 0.35 12.08 -11.92
C GLY A 39 -0.75 12.96 -12.49
N LEU A 40 -0.77 13.12 -13.83
CA LEU A 40 -1.80 13.89 -14.52
C LEU A 40 -3.21 13.36 -14.19
N LEU A 41 -3.42 12.05 -14.30
CA LEU A 41 -4.74 11.46 -14.00
C LEU A 41 -5.09 11.54 -12.52
N TYR A 42 -4.11 11.36 -11.63
CA TYR A 42 -4.31 11.43 -10.19
C TYR A 42 -4.79 12.82 -9.75
N TYR A 43 -4.15 13.88 -10.26
CA TYR A 43 -4.45 15.25 -9.87
C TYR A 43 -5.59 15.90 -10.67
N PHE A 44 -5.67 15.66 -11.98
CA PHE A 44 -6.64 16.34 -12.85
C PHE A 44 -7.92 15.55 -13.10
N VAL A 45 -7.92 14.23 -12.90
CA VAL A 45 -9.09 13.37 -13.19
C VAL A 45 -9.64 12.73 -11.93
N SER A 46 -8.89 11.80 -11.32
CA SER A 46 -9.27 11.11 -10.10
C SER A 46 -8.09 10.31 -9.55
N GLU A 47 -7.91 10.34 -8.22
CA GLU A 47 -7.04 9.43 -7.47
C GLU A 47 -7.23 7.95 -7.92
N SER A 48 -8.48 7.54 -8.17
CA SER A 48 -8.80 6.20 -8.64
C SER A 48 -8.19 5.86 -10.00
N ALA A 49 -8.12 6.81 -10.93
CA ALA A 49 -7.62 6.56 -12.28
C ALA A 49 -6.11 6.31 -12.28
N GLY A 50 -5.35 7.11 -11.51
CA GLY A 50 -3.92 6.90 -11.33
C GLY A 50 -3.62 5.52 -10.75
N ILE A 51 -4.34 5.13 -9.68
CA ILE A 51 -4.15 3.83 -9.04
C ILE A 51 -4.50 2.66 -9.98
N GLN A 52 -5.54 2.78 -10.82
CA GLN A 52 -5.87 1.76 -11.82
C GLN A 52 -4.71 1.52 -12.80
N ILE A 53 -4.02 2.57 -13.24
CA ILE A 53 -2.85 2.43 -14.12
C ILE A 53 -1.70 1.74 -13.39
N LEU A 54 -1.44 2.12 -12.13
CA LEU A 54 -0.41 1.46 -11.31
C LEU A 54 -0.68 -0.05 -11.19
N ILE A 55 -1.92 -0.42 -10.88
CA ILE A 55 -2.37 -1.82 -10.80
C ILE A 55 -2.19 -2.52 -12.13
N PHE A 56 -2.61 -1.88 -13.23
CA PHE A 56 -2.52 -2.47 -14.56
C PHE A 56 -1.07 -2.77 -14.94
N VAL A 57 -0.19 -1.77 -14.86
CA VAL A 57 1.20 -1.92 -15.26
C VAL A 57 1.93 -2.93 -14.36
N ALA A 58 1.72 -2.87 -13.03
CA ALA A 58 2.41 -3.74 -12.10
C ALA A 58 1.94 -5.21 -12.19
N PHE A 59 0.64 -5.45 -12.34
CA PHE A 59 0.06 -6.78 -12.12
C PHE A 59 -0.54 -7.45 -13.36
N CYS A 60 -0.76 -6.74 -14.46
CA CYS A 60 -1.36 -7.35 -15.65
C CYS A 60 -0.57 -8.59 -16.10
N GLY A 61 -1.29 -9.71 -16.17
CA GLY A 61 -0.74 -10.98 -16.59
C GLY A 61 0.24 -11.61 -15.59
N VAL A 62 0.13 -11.33 -14.29
CA VAL A 62 0.91 -11.99 -13.23
C VAL A 62 0.03 -12.96 -12.45
N ARG A 63 0.55 -14.13 -12.03
CA ARG A 63 -0.19 -15.02 -11.13
C ARG A 63 -0.36 -14.36 -9.77
N VAL A 64 -1.58 -14.39 -9.21
CA VAL A 64 -1.89 -13.75 -7.93
C VAL A 64 -1.01 -14.30 -6.81
N SER A 65 -0.77 -15.62 -6.78
CA SER A 65 0.15 -16.25 -5.83
C SER A 65 1.60 -15.73 -5.91
N ARG A 66 2.05 -15.30 -7.10
CA ARG A 66 3.37 -14.66 -7.26
C ARG A 66 3.36 -13.23 -6.72
N ILE A 67 2.27 -12.49 -6.94
CA ILE A 67 2.11 -11.13 -6.38
C ILE A 67 2.19 -11.20 -4.85
N GLU A 68 1.40 -12.07 -4.24
CA GLU A 68 1.38 -12.25 -2.79
C GLU A 68 2.74 -12.69 -2.23
N SER A 69 3.40 -13.67 -2.88
CA SER A 69 4.72 -14.15 -2.46
C SER A 69 5.79 -13.06 -2.52
N VAL A 70 5.79 -12.24 -3.58
CA VAL A 70 6.74 -11.12 -3.72
C VAL A 70 6.41 -10.02 -2.72
N ALA A 71 5.14 -9.67 -2.57
CA ALA A 71 4.68 -8.68 -1.60
C ALA A 71 5.14 -9.04 -0.18
N ARG A 72 4.91 -10.29 0.24
CA ARG A 72 5.32 -10.82 1.55
C ARG A 72 6.84 -10.84 1.74
N ALA A 73 7.61 -11.13 0.69
CA ALA A 73 9.07 -11.25 0.78
C ALA A 73 9.80 -9.91 0.74
N VAL A 74 9.33 -8.96 -0.06
CA VAL A 74 10.09 -7.77 -0.45
C VAL A 74 9.58 -6.51 0.25
N LEU A 75 8.27 -6.30 0.30
CA LEU A 75 7.68 -5.05 0.78
C LEU A 75 7.89 -4.78 2.28
N PRO A 76 7.92 -5.77 3.20
CA PRO A 76 8.09 -5.49 4.62
C PRO A 76 9.34 -4.68 4.94
N LYS A 77 10.44 -4.91 4.21
CA LYS A 77 11.66 -4.13 4.37
C LYS A 77 11.43 -2.64 4.10
N PHE A 78 10.72 -2.33 3.02
CA PHE A 78 10.48 -0.96 2.57
C PHE A 78 9.41 -0.26 3.42
N TYR A 79 8.31 -0.94 3.72
CA TYR A 79 7.28 -0.38 4.60
C TYR A 79 7.76 -0.14 6.02
N SER A 80 8.60 -1.03 6.57
CA SER A 80 9.17 -0.86 7.91
C SER A 80 10.05 0.40 8.01
N THR A 81 10.81 0.71 6.95
CA THR A 81 11.64 1.92 6.90
C THR A 81 10.83 3.20 6.65
N ASP A 82 9.54 3.07 6.33
CA ASP A 82 8.67 4.21 6.04
C ASP A 82 7.50 4.35 7.04
N LEU A 83 7.51 3.58 8.14
CA LEU A 83 6.42 3.61 9.11
C LEU A 83 6.45 4.92 9.91
N HIS A 84 5.33 5.65 9.92
CA HIS A 84 5.20 6.94 10.60
C HIS A 84 5.16 6.74 12.11
N SER A 85 6.14 7.29 12.83
CA SER A 85 6.33 7.01 14.27
C SER A 85 5.16 7.44 15.15
N GLU A 86 4.60 8.62 14.93
CA GLU A 86 3.48 9.12 15.74
C GLU A 86 2.18 8.36 15.47
N SER A 87 1.82 8.18 14.19
CA SER A 87 0.65 7.37 13.80
C SER A 87 0.77 5.93 14.27
N TRP A 88 1.96 5.32 14.17
CA TRP A 88 2.21 3.98 14.70
C TRP A 88 1.99 3.91 16.21
N ARG A 89 2.45 4.91 16.98
CA ARG A 89 2.24 4.96 18.43
C ARG A 89 0.75 4.92 18.79
N VAL A 90 -0.08 5.66 18.07
CA VAL A 90 -1.55 5.64 18.28
C VAL A 90 -2.13 4.30 17.82
N PHE A 91 -1.80 3.87 16.60
CA PHE A 91 -2.34 2.68 15.98
C PHE A 91 -2.02 1.39 16.76
N SER A 92 -0.80 1.26 17.26
CA SER A 92 -0.36 0.11 18.05
C SER A 92 -0.96 0.05 19.46
N ALA A 93 -1.38 1.19 20.02
CA ALA A 93 -2.08 1.24 21.31
C ALA A 93 -3.54 0.76 21.23
N CYS A 94 -4.14 0.70 20.02
CA CYS A 94 -5.49 0.21 19.82
C CYS A 94 -5.57 -1.31 19.98
N GLY A 95 -6.64 -1.80 20.63
CA GLY A 95 -6.88 -3.22 20.85
C GLY A 95 -7.28 -4.00 19.59
N ARG A 96 -8.12 -3.40 18.73
CA ARG A 96 -8.48 -3.94 17.40
C ARG A 96 -8.16 -2.93 16.32
N ARG A 97 -7.52 -3.37 15.24
CA ARG A 97 -6.89 -2.54 14.23
C ARG A 97 -7.43 -2.89 12.85
N CYS A 98 -7.88 -1.86 12.14
CA CYS A 98 -8.37 -1.97 10.77
C CYS A 98 -7.62 -0.98 9.88
N VAL A 99 -7.20 -1.40 8.69
CA VAL A 99 -6.58 -0.53 7.69
C VAL A 99 -7.47 -0.42 6.47
N LEU A 100 -7.81 0.82 6.12
CA LEU A 100 -8.46 1.17 4.86
C LEU A 100 -7.42 1.76 3.91
N THR A 101 -7.36 1.25 2.69
CA THR A 101 -6.33 1.64 1.73
C THR A 101 -6.80 1.54 0.30
N ALA A 102 -6.35 2.49 -0.53
CA ALA A 102 -6.57 2.42 -1.96
C ALA A 102 -5.64 1.41 -2.65
N ASN A 103 -4.60 0.95 -1.95
CA ASN A 103 -3.69 -0.07 -2.45
C ASN A 103 -4.37 -1.44 -2.59
N PRO A 104 -3.92 -2.28 -3.53
CA PRO A 104 -4.41 -3.64 -3.68
C PRO A 104 -4.25 -4.48 -2.41
N THR A 105 -5.32 -5.14 -1.96
CA THR A 105 -5.30 -5.96 -0.73
C THR A 105 -4.18 -7.00 -0.78
N VAL A 106 -4.06 -7.73 -1.88
CA VAL A 106 -3.00 -8.75 -2.12
C VAL A 106 -1.57 -8.22 -2.00
N MET A 107 -1.37 -6.91 -2.18
CA MET A 107 -0.06 -6.27 -2.11
C MET A 107 0.31 -5.87 -0.67
N VAL A 108 -0.65 -5.42 0.13
CA VAL A 108 -0.37 -4.78 1.43
C VAL A 108 -0.71 -5.66 2.62
N GLU A 109 -1.69 -6.56 2.47
CA GLU A 109 -2.18 -7.41 3.55
C GLU A 109 -1.09 -8.26 4.22
N PRO A 110 -0.13 -8.88 3.49
CA PRO A 110 0.94 -9.65 4.14
C PRO A 110 1.77 -8.84 5.14
N PHE A 111 2.10 -7.59 4.81
CA PHE A 111 2.84 -6.72 5.72
C PHE A 111 1.96 -6.30 6.91
N LEU A 112 0.74 -5.84 6.63
CA LEU A 112 -0.16 -5.31 7.65
C LEU A 112 -0.53 -6.38 8.69
N LYS A 113 -0.86 -7.60 8.25
CA LYS A 113 -1.22 -8.69 9.15
C LYS A 113 0.00 -9.26 9.87
N ASP A 114 1.02 -9.71 9.12
CA ASP A 114 2.12 -10.47 9.71
C ASP A 114 3.09 -9.60 10.54
N PHE A 115 3.27 -8.32 10.19
CA PHE A 115 4.25 -7.44 10.82
C PHE A 115 3.61 -6.41 11.76
N LEU A 116 2.42 -5.90 11.43
CA LEU A 116 1.76 -4.86 12.24
C LEU A 116 0.60 -5.39 13.10
N GLY A 117 0.26 -6.68 12.98
CA GLY A 117 -0.84 -7.29 13.74
C GLY A 117 -2.16 -6.58 13.47
N VAL A 118 -2.45 -6.29 12.20
CA VAL A 118 -3.73 -5.72 11.76
C VAL A 118 -4.77 -6.82 11.68
N ASP A 119 -5.92 -6.64 12.30
CA ASP A 119 -7.00 -7.65 12.32
C ASP A 119 -7.77 -7.69 11.00
N LEU A 120 -7.99 -6.51 10.39
CA LEU A 120 -8.77 -6.36 9.17
C LEU A 120 -8.09 -5.40 8.19
N VAL A 121 -7.95 -5.84 6.93
CA VAL A 121 -7.47 -5.00 5.84
C VAL A 121 -8.60 -4.87 4.82
N LEU A 122 -9.02 -3.64 4.56
CA LEU A 122 -9.96 -3.28 3.50
C LEU A 122 -9.18 -2.52 2.44
N GLY A 123 -8.82 -3.22 1.38
CA GLY A 123 -8.06 -2.67 0.25
C GLY A 123 -8.84 -2.67 -1.06
N THR A 124 -8.19 -2.24 -2.13
CA THR A 124 -8.71 -2.41 -3.48
C THR A 124 -8.59 -3.87 -3.90
N GLU A 125 -9.70 -4.49 -4.30
CA GLU A 125 -9.67 -5.82 -4.88
C GLU A 125 -9.26 -5.77 -6.35
N ILE A 126 -8.50 -6.76 -6.82
CA ILE A 126 -8.11 -6.89 -8.22
C ILE A 126 -8.93 -7.97 -8.93
N SER A 127 -9.18 -7.77 -10.22
CA SER A 127 -9.87 -8.75 -11.05
C SER A 127 -8.92 -9.86 -11.49
N VAL A 128 -9.37 -11.11 -11.37
CA VAL A 128 -8.56 -12.32 -11.56
C VAL A 128 -9.23 -13.22 -12.60
N THR A 129 -8.44 -13.79 -13.51
CA THR A 129 -8.90 -14.80 -14.47
C THR A 129 -9.18 -16.14 -13.78
N GLU A 130 -9.92 -17.03 -14.43
CA GLU A 130 -10.15 -18.40 -13.93
C GLU A 130 -8.83 -19.17 -13.69
N SER A 131 -7.77 -18.84 -14.45
CA SER A 131 -6.42 -19.40 -14.28
C SER A 131 -5.60 -18.80 -13.13
N GLY A 132 -6.20 -17.93 -12.31
CA GLY A 132 -5.53 -17.31 -11.15
C GLY A 132 -4.53 -16.21 -11.50
N ARG A 133 -4.71 -15.54 -12.64
CA ARG A 133 -3.84 -14.44 -13.09
C ARG A 133 -4.56 -13.10 -12.94
N ALA A 134 -3.86 -12.10 -12.43
CA ALA A 134 -4.37 -10.74 -12.37
C ALA A 134 -4.58 -10.20 -13.79
N THR A 135 -5.76 -9.65 -14.05
CA THR A 135 -6.09 -9.02 -15.34
C THR A 135 -5.46 -7.64 -15.51
N GLY A 136 -4.94 -7.07 -14.42
CA GLY A 136 -4.52 -5.67 -14.34
C GLY A 136 -5.68 -4.69 -14.08
N LEU A 137 -6.91 -5.18 -13.99
CA LEU A 137 -8.08 -4.36 -13.68
C LEU A 137 -8.49 -4.51 -12.22
N VAL A 138 -9.22 -3.52 -11.71
CA VAL A 138 -9.82 -3.56 -10.38
C VAL A 138 -11.09 -4.41 -10.36
N GLY A 139 -11.41 -4.95 -9.19
CA GLY A 139 -12.66 -5.67 -8.94
C GLY A 139 -13.89 -4.76 -9.05
N ARG A 140 -15.08 -5.36 -8.88
CA ARG A 140 -16.37 -4.68 -9.08
C ARG A 140 -16.57 -3.45 -8.17
N THR A 141 -16.00 -3.49 -6.98
CA THR A 141 -16.05 -2.39 -6.00
C THR A 141 -15.13 -1.23 -6.36
N GLY A 142 -14.30 -1.37 -7.40
CA GLY A 142 -13.31 -0.38 -7.87
C GLY A 142 -12.25 -0.02 -6.84
N VAL A 143 -11.53 1.09 -7.09
CA VAL A 143 -10.47 1.55 -6.18
C VAL A 143 -11.07 2.12 -4.89
N LEU A 144 -10.54 1.70 -3.75
CA LEU A 144 -11.08 2.07 -2.44
C LEU A 144 -10.61 3.47 -1.98
N VAL A 145 -11.26 4.51 -2.53
CA VAL A 145 -11.01 5.93 -2.23
C VAL A 145 -12.30 6.67 -1.88
N GLY A 146 -12.19 7.78 -1.13
CA GLY A 146 -13.33 8.65 -0.88
C GLY A 146 -14.48 7.94 -0.16
N ARG A 147 -15.69 8.15 -0.66
CA ARG A 147 -16.91 7.48 -0.15
C ARG A 147 -16.83 5.96 -0.17
N ARG A 148 -16.07 5.34 -1.08
CA ARG A 148 -15.93 3.88 -1.10
C ARG A 148 -15.25 3.35 0.15
N LYS A 149 -14.32 4.11 0.77
CA LYS A 149 -13.75 3.76 2.09
C LYS A 149 -14.85 3.78 3.16
N ALA A 150 -15.71 4.78 3.15
CA ALA A 150 -16.83 4.88 4.09
C ALA A 150 -17.82 3.72 3.92
N ASP A 151 -18.17 3.38 2.68
CA ASP A 151 -19.06 2.25 2.36
C ASP A 151 -18.44 0.92 2.79
N ALA A 152 -17.14 0.70 2.52
CA ALA A 152 -16.44 -0.50 2.96
C ALA A 152 -16.36 -0.62 4.49
N LEU A 153 -16.13 0.50 5.19
CA LEU A 153 -16.14 0.53 6.66
C LEU A 153 -17.52 0.14 7.19
N LYS A 154 -18.58 0.76 6.65
CA LYS A 154 -19.96 0.46 7.05
C LYS A 154 -20.35 -1.00 6.77
N ASN A 155 -19.93 -1.54 5.62
CA ASN A 155 -20.18 -2.94 5.29
C ASN A 155 -19.44 -3.90 6.24
N ALA A 156 -18.25 -3.54 6.72
CA ALA A 156 -17.46 -4.38 7.60
C ALA A 156 -17.91 -4.33 9.07
N PHE A 157 -18.37 -3.16 9.55
CA PHE A 157 -18.69 -2.93 10.96
C PHE A 157 -20.18 -2.73 11.25
N GLY A 158 -21.02 -2.64 10.20
CA GLY A 158 -22.45 -2.37 10.35
C GLY A 158 -22.69 -1.01 11.02
N ASP A 159 -23.48 -1.01 12.10
CA ASP A 159 -23.78 0.17 12.90
C ASP A 159 -22.75 0.43 14.02
N VAL A 160 -21.70 -0.40 14.13
CA VAL A 160 -20.65 -0.21 15.13
C VAL A 160 -19.63 0.81 14.63
N SER A 161 -19.62 2.00 15.22
CA SER A 161 -18.61 3.02 14.93
C SER A 161 -17.25 2.68 15.56
N PRO A 162 -16.16 2.63 14.79
CA PRO A 162 -14.80 2.60 15.34
C PRO A 162 -14.54 3.80 16.24
N GLU A 163 -13.71 3.63 17.27
CA GLU A 163 -13.44 4.72 18.22
C GLU A 163 -12.56 5.80 17.61
N ILE A 164 -11.51 5.41 16.89
CA ILE A 164 -10.51 6.33 16.33
C ILE A 164 -10.38 6.07 14.82
N GLY A 165 -10.49 7.13 14.03
CA GLY A 165 -10.16 7.17 12.60
C GLY A 165 -8.94 8.05 12.35
N LEU A 166 -7.96 7.55 11.61
CA LEU A 166 -6.79 8.32 11.15
C LEU A 166 -6.82 8.41 9.63
N GLY A 167 -6.60 9.60 9.07
CA GLY A 167 -6.49 9.83 7.62
C GLY A 167 -5.59 11.02 7.32
N ASP A 168 -5.10 11.17 6.09
CA ASP A 168 -4.13 12.21 5.72
C ASP A 168 -4.62 13.16 4.62
N ARG A 169 -5.81 12.90 4.07
CA ARG A 169 -6.42 13.64 2.96
C ARG A 169 -7.90 13.96 3.18
N LEU A 170 -8.40 14.96 2.46
CA LEU A 170 -9.83 15.29 2.46
C LEU A 170 -10.71 14.13 1.95
N THR A 171 -10.16 13.25 1.11
CA THR A 171 -10.85 12.03 0.64
C THR A 171 -11.05 11.00 1.74
N ASP A 172 -10.40 11.13 2.90
CA ASP A 172 -10.57 10.26 4.05
C ASP A 172 -11.67 10.72 5.02
N LEU A 173 -12.04 12.00 4.96
CA LEU A 173 -13.08 12.58 5.82
C LEU A 173 -14.39 11.76 5.85
N PRO A 174 -14.92 11.21 4.73
CA PRO A 174 -16.15 10.45 4.76
C PRO A 174 -16.12 9.18 5.63
N PHE A 175 -14.99 8.47 5.72
CA PHE A 175 -14.92 7.31 6.63
C PHE A 175 -14.58 7.77 8.04
N MET A 176 -13.75 8.80 8.20
CA MET A 176 -13.40 9.34 9.51
C MET A 176 -14.61 9.87 10.26
N SER A 177 -15.59 10.45 9.55
CA SER A 177 -16.86 10.91 10.14
C SER A 177 -17.76 9.77 10.65
N LEU A 178 -17.46 8.52 10.29
CA LEU A 178 -18.15 7.33 10.83
C LEU A 178 -17.50 6.82 12.12
N CYS A 179 -16.29 7.30 12.45
CA CYS A 179 -15.62 7.02 13.71
C CYS A 179 -16.11 7.98 14.81
N LYS A 180 -15.96 7.59 16.09
CA LYS A 180 -16.29 8.47 17.22
C LYS A 180 -15.37 9.69 17.27
N GLU A 181 -14.09 9.48 16.99
CA GLU A 181 -13.08 10.54 16.86
C GLU A 181 -12.28 10.35 15.57
N GLY A 182 -12.05 11.45 14.84
CA GLY A 182 -11.30 11.47 13.60
C GLY A 182 -10.12 12.44 13.67
N TYR A 183 -8.92 11.96 13.37
CA TYR A 183 -7.69 12.76 13.39
C TYR A 183 -7.05 12.82 12.02
N MET A 184 -6.80 14.05 11.55
CA MET A 184 -6.07 14.30 10.32
C MET A 184 -4.56 14.26 10.61
N VAL A 185 -3.82 13.43 9.89
CA VAL A 185 -2.36 13.34 9.95
C VAL A 185 -1.77 14.34 8.96
N PRO A 186 -1.18 15.46 9.43
CA PRO A 186 -0.60 16.46 8.55
C PRO A 186 0.67 15.92 7.88
N PRO A 187 1.04 16.43 6.69
CA PRO A 187 2.35 16.12 6.13
C PRO A 187 3.44 16.68 7.05
N ASN A 188 4.34 15.81 7.51
CA ASN A 188 5.49 16.20 8.31
C ASN A 188 6.77 15.56 7.76
N PRO A 189 7.54 16.26 6.91
CA PRO A 189 8.79 15.74 6.36
C PRO A 189 9.87 15.45 7.41
N ALA A 190 9.77 16.08 8.59
CA ALA A 190 10.72 15.89 9.69
C ALA A 190 10.39 14.67 10.56
N VAL A 191 9.27 14.00 10.34
CA VAL A 191 8.90 12.83 11.14
C VAL A 191 9.84 11.66 10.84
N GLU A 192 10.45 11.15 11.90
CA GLU A 192 11.31 9.97 11.79
C GLU A 192 10.47 8.70 11.63
N ALA A 193 11.02 7.76 10.86
CA ALA A 193 10.46 6.42 10.78
C ALA A 193 10.54 5.72 12.15
N VAL A 194 9.64 4.77 12.38
CA VAL A 194 9.75 3.90 13.57
C VAL A 194 11.09 3.18 13.56
N ALA A 195 11.79 3.25 14.70
CA ALA A 195 13.02 2.49 14.89
C ALA A 195 12.73 0.98 14.79
N ILE A 196 13.55 0.25 14.03
CA ILE A 196 13.29 -1.17 13.67
C ILE A 196 13.12 -2.06 14.91
N ASP A 197 13.82 -1.74 16.00
CA ASP A 197 13.73 -2.43 17.30
C ASP A 197 12.38 -2.29 18.00
N LYS A 198 11.59 -1.26 17.63
CA LYS A 198 10.25 -1.00 18.17
C LYS A 198 9.13 -1.62 17.32
N LEU A 199 9.47 -2.24 16.18
CA LEU A 199 8.50 -2.97 15.38
C LEU A 199 8.21 -4.34 16.00
N PRO A 200 6.96 -4.84 15.91
CA PRO A 200 6.68 -6.21 16.31
C PRO A 200 7.58 -7.16 15.53
N LYS A 201 8.16 -8.14 16.22
CA LYS A 201 8.87 -9.22 15.52
C LYS A 201 7.84 -10.00 14.72
N PRO A 202 8.10 -10.33 13.44
CA PRO A 202 7.16 -11.12 12.66
C PRO A 202 6.86 -12.42 13.40
N GLU A 203 5.58 -12.82 13.43
CA GLU A 203 5.17 -14.04 14.11
C GLU A 203 5.99 -15.22 13.58
N GLN A 204 6.53 -16.04 14.49
CA GLN A 204 7.49 -17.12 14.22
C GLN A 204 6.95 -18.23 13.28
N ASN A 205 5.69 -18.16 12.84
CA ASN A 205 5.13 -18.98 11.76
C ASN A 205 5.61 -18.58 10.35
N SER A 206 6.33 -17.47 10.22
CA SER A 206 6.99 -17.05 8.97
C SER A 206 8.29 -17.81 8.64
N LYS A 207 8.64 -18.85 9.41
CA LYS A 207 9.83 -19.71 9.19
C LYS A 207 9.84 -20.52 7.88
N PHE A 208 8.74 -20.57 7.11
CA PHE A 208 8.63 -21.51 5.97
C PHE A 208 8.82 -20.93 4.55
N TYR A 209 9.06 -19.62 4.35
CA TYR A 209 9.22 -19.08 2.99
C TYR A 209 10.54 -18.36 2.69
N ILE A 210 11.43 -18.20 3.69
CA ILE A 210 12.79 -17.69 3.44
C ILE A 210 13.70 -18.80 2.86
N CYS A 211 13.30 -20.08 2.94
CA CYS A 211 14.17 -21.21 2.58
C CYS A 211 14.07 -21.69 1.10
N ARG A 212 13.43 -20.94 0.17
CA ARG A 212 13.41 -21.33 -1.26
C ARG A 212 13.55 -20.19 -2.29
N LEU A 213 14.05 -19.04 -1.89
CA LEU A 213 14.73 -18.10 -2.81
C LEU A 213 16.24 -18.16 -2.53
N SER A 214 16.80 -19.38 -2.60
CA SER A 214 18.24 -19.62 -2.69
C SER A 214 18.77 -19.32 -4.11
N CYS A 215 18.26 -18.26 -4.74
CA CYS A 215 18.88 -17.59 -5.88
C CYS A 215 19.21 -16.18 -5.42
N GLY A 216 20.43 -15.98 -4.93
CA GLY A 216 20.91 -14.65 -4.58
C GLY A 216 20.95 -13.74 -5.81
N GLY A 217 20.22 -12.61 -5.73
CA GLY A 217 20.37 -11.46 -6.61
C GLY A 217 19.13 -10.55 -6.64
N PRO A 218 19.28 -9.20 -6.63
CA PRO A 218 19.95 -8.47 -5.58
C PRO A 218 18.92 -7.57 -4.85
N VAL A 219 19.02 -7.50 -3.53
CA VAL A 219 18.44 -6.41 -2.70
C VAL A 219 18.83 -5.02 -3.26
N SER A 220 19.90 -4.94 -4.06
CA SER A 220 20.31 -3.75 -4.83
C SER A 220 19.31 -3.30 -5.90
N GLY A 221 18.58 -4.22 -6.54
CA GLY A 221 17.68 -3.90 -7.66
C GLY A 221 16.38 -3.26 -7.20
N SER A 222 15.77 -3.79 -6.14
CA SER A 222 14.56 -3.20 -5.54
C SER A 222 14.88 -1.88 -4.81
N ASN A 223 16.05 -1.77 -4.18
CA ASN A 223 16.54 -0.47 -3.67
C ASN A 223 16.72 0.56 -4.81
N PHE A 224 17.20 0.13 -5.98
CA PHE A 224 17.32 0.99 -7.16
C PHE A 224 15.94 1.42 -7.69
N ALA A 225 14.97 0.51 -7.73
CA ALA A 225 13.58 0.83 -8.11
C ALA A 225 12.94 1.86 -7.18
N ILE A 226 13.12 1.73 -5.85
CA ILE A 226 12.66 2.73 -4.88
C ILE A 226 13.31 4.08 -5.12
N LYS A 227 14.65 4.13 -5.26
CA LYS A 227 15.36 5.40 -5.49
C LYS A 227 14.92 6.10 -6.77
N ILE A 228 14.68 5.36 -7.86
CA ILE A 228 14.13 5.92 -9.09
C ILE A 228 12.76 6.53 -8.81
N ALA A 229 11.90 5.80 -8.10
CA ALA A 229 10.55 6.22 -7.83
C ALA A 229 10.47 7.46 -6.92
N GLU A 230 11.28 7.53 -5.87
CA GLU A 230 11.37 8.69 -4.98
C GLU A 230 11.85 9.94 -5.75
N ASN A 231 12.84 9.79 -6.63
CA ASN A 231 13.30 10.89 -7.49
C ASN A 231 12.23 11.35 -8.49
N PHE A 232 11.46 10.40 -9.06
CA PHE A 232 10.37 10.73 -9.98
C PHE A 232 9.19 11.40 -9.27
N GLU A 233 8.88 11.02 -8.05
CA GLU A 233 7.85 11.70 -7.24
C GLU A 233 8.25 13.12 -6.87
N LEU A 234 9.51 13.34 -6.52
CA LEU A 234 10.04 14.70 -6.31
C LEU A 234 9.88 15.56 -7.56
N LEU A 235 10.09 14.99 -8.76
CA LEU A 235 9.87 15.68 -10.04
C LEU A 235 8.40 16.00 -10.32
N LEU A 236 7.46 15.17 -9.86
CA LEU A 236 6.01 15.37 -10.07
C LEU A 236 5.34 16.21 -8.97
N LEU A 237 6.00 16.43 -7.83
CA LEU A 237 5.54 17.28 -6.71
C LEU A 237 6.19 18.68 -6.71
N LEU A 238 7.10 18.96 -7.64
CA LEU A 238 7.74 20.27 -7.83
C LEU A 238 6.96 21.22 -8.76
N GLU A 239 5.76 20.83 -9.20
CA GLU A 239 4.80 21.68 -9.92
C GLU A 239 3.50 21.90 -9.13
#